data_AF-A0A6G0UAT0-F1
#
_entry.id   AF-A0A6G0UAT0-F1
#
_cell.length_a   1.000
_cell.length_b   1.000
_cell.length_c   1.000
_cell.angle_alpha   90.00
_cell.angle_beta   90.00
_cell.angle_gamma   90.00
#
_symmetry.space_group_name_H-M   'P 1'
#
loop_
_entity.id
_entity.type
_entity.pdbx_description
1 polymer ?
#
loop_
_entity_poly.entity_id
_entity_poly.type
_entity_poly.pdbx_seq_one_letter_code
_entity_poly.pdbx_strand_id
1 'polypeptide(L)'
;EIKALKESGASKEELAKKVSEFVAEVTDEHKKELAQKYEGACKLVFGVASDWHKTHVQGGLEHHANGRKRRDHHHGHTLADYFSTYLSWLTQDQQEELKKMKEENKTPQEIQDKVFAFFDAAEGETKTKALELMQSGCRELLKSIVGEEKANELKQLKESGASTDDIHAKVKEFITEITDPHKLEIAQKYQGGCKRAFSIQSSRKRRHEHHDDDDTLEGFVQNHLLWLTPKQKEEI
;
A
#
# COMPACT_ATOMS: atom_id res chain seq x y z
N GLU A 1 -11.37 13.21 33.99
CA GLU A 1 -11.30 12.29 35.16
C GLU A 1 -10.34 11.11 34.95
N ILE A 2 -10.54 10.23 33.96
CA ILE A 2 -9.63 9.06 33.74
C ILE A 2 -8.16 9.46 33.50
N LYS A 3 -7.92 10.56 32.77
CA LYS A 3 -6.56 11.11 32.57
C LYS A 3 -5.91 11.55 33.88
N ALA A 4 -6.65 12.23 34.75
CA ALA A 4 -6.15 12.67 36.06
C ALA A 4 -5.88 11.48 36.98
N LEU A 5 -6.71 10.44 36.95
CA LEU A 5 -6.47 9.18 37.67
C LEU A 5 -5.20 8.46 37.19
N LYS A 6 -4.93 8.49 35.88
CA LYS A 6 -3.69 7.94 35.32
C LYS A 6 -2.47 8.73 35.79
N GLU A 7 -2.58 10.05 35.84
CA GLU A 7 -1.51 10.95 36.27
C GLU A 7 -1.26 10.89 37.78
N SER A 8 -2.27 10.54 38.59
CA SER A 8 -2.11 10.29 40.04
C SER A 8 -1.56 8.91 40.38
N GLY A 9 -1.16 8.12 39.38
CA GLY A 9 -0.57 6.79 39.59
C GLY A 9 -1.58 5.70 39.97
N ALA A 10 -2.86 5.86 39.63
CA ALA A 10 -3.88 4.83 39.87
C ALA A 10 -3.48 3.51 39.21
N SER A 11 -3.87 2.41 39.87
CA SER A 11 -3.62 1.07 39.36
C SER A 11 -4.35 0.85 38.04
N LYS A 12 -3.84 -0.07 37.23
CA LYS A 12 -4.46 -0.45 35.96
C LYS A 12 -5.90 -0.92 36.17
N GLU A 13 -6.17 -1.67 37.23
CA GLU A 13 -7.49 -2.18 37.56
C GLU A 13 -8.50 -1.07 37.88
N GLU A 14 -8.08 -0.04 38.64
CA GLU A 14 -8.92 1.14 38.92
C GLU A 14 -9.24 1.92 37.64
N LEU A 15 -8.28 2.04 36.72
CA LEU A 15 -8.50 2.67 35.41
C LEU A 15 -9.46 1.87 34.54
N ALA A 16 -9.39 0.53 34.51
CA ALA A 16 -10.37 -0.31 33.81
C ALA A 16 -11.77 -0.14 34.35
N LYS A 17 -11.90 -0.18 35.69
CA LYS A 17 -13.20 -0.04 36.36
C LYS A 17 -13.82 1.31 36.04
N LYS A 18 -13.03 2.39 36.11
CA LYS A 18 -13.51 3.73 35.76
C LYS A 18 -13.93 3.84 34.29
N VAL A 19 -13.19 3.25 33.36
CA VAL A 19 -13.59 3.21 31.93
C VAL A 19 -14.93 2.48 31.76
N SER A 20 -15.15 1.34 32.42
CA SER A 20 -16.44 0.64 32.34
C SER A 20 -17.59 1.40 33.00
N GLU A 21 -17.36 2.08 34.13
CA GLU A 21 -18.36 2.96 34.75
C GLU A 21 -18.78 4.09 33.80
N PHE A 22 -17.81 4.77 33.16
CA PHE A 22 -18.09 5.83 32.20
C PHE A 22 -18.90 5.33 31.00
N VAL A 23 -18.63 4.13 30.48
CA VAL A 23 -19.39 3.51 29.38
C VAL A 23 -20.81 3.17 29.81
N ALA A 24 -21.01 2.70 31.06
CA ALA A 24 -22.31 2.35 31.60
C ALA A 24 -23.21 3.57 31.90
N GLU A 25 -22.61 4.70 32.26
CA GLU A 25 -23.32 5.96 32.54
C GLU A 25 -23.73 6.72 31.26
N VAL A 26 -23.31 6.27 30.07
CA VAL A 26 -23.75 6.88 28.81
C VAL A 26 -25.22 6.57 28.56
N THR A 27 -26.07 7.59 28.68
CA THR A 27 -27.52 7.50 28.48
C THR A 27 -27.96 7.77 27.05
N ASP A 28 -27.12 8.41 26.24
CA ASP A 28 -27.36 8.68 24.82
C ASP A 28 -27.11 7.42 23.99
N GLU A 29 -28.14 6.91 23.30
CA GLU A 29 -28.11 5.61 22.63
C GLU A 29 -27.00 5.49 21.57
N HIS A 30 -26.80 6.53 20.76
CA HIS A 30 -25.76 6.55 19.71
C HIS A 30 -24.35 6.62 20.31
N LYS A 31 -24.18 7.41 21.39
CA LYS A 31 -22.90 7.45 22.11
C LYS A 31 -22.64 6.18 22.90
N LYS A 32 -23.67 5.51 23.39
CA LYS A 32 -23.58 4.26 24.14
C LYS A 32 -23.09 3.12 23.25
N GLU A 33 -23.63 3.01 22.04
CA GLU A 33 -23.16 2.04 21.05
C GLU A 33 -21.68 2.29 20.68
N LEU A 34 -21.31 3.56 20.46
CA LEU A 34 -19.93 3.95 20.19
C LEU A 34 -18.99 3.65 21.38
N ALA A 35 -19.45 3.96 22.59
CA ALA A 35 -18.70 3.74 23.84
C ALA A 35 -18.47 2.25 24.10
N GLN A 36 -19.48 1.40 23.87
CA GLN A 36 -19.35 -0.06 23.96
C GLN A 36 -18.41 -0.61 22.89
N LYS A 37 -18.54 -0.14 21.64
CA LYS A 37 -17.69 -0.56 20.52
C LYS A 37 -16.20 -0.28 20.76
N TYR A 38 -15.88 0.86 21.38
CA TYR A 38 -14.50 1.27 21.62
C TYR A 38 -14.02 1.07 23.07
N GLU A 39 -14.82 0.48 23.96
CA GLU A 39 -14.46 0.25 25.36
C GLU A 39 -13.14 -0.53 25.49
N GLY A 40 -12.98 -1.60 24.70
CA GLY A 40 -11.75 -2.40 24.67
C GLY A 40 -10.54 -1.59 24.19
N ALA A 41 -10.72 -0.73 23.19
CA ALA A 41 -9.68 0.16 22.70
C ALA A 41 -9.30 1.22 23.74
N CYS A 42 -10.27 1.78 24.46
CA CYS A 42 -10.03 2.70 25.57
C CYS A 42 -9.21 2.03 26.68
N LYS A 43 -9.58 0.79 27.08
CA LYS A 43 -8.82 0.00 28.06
C LYS A 43 -7.38 -0.31 27.61
N LEU A 44 -7.16 -0.51 26.31
CA LEU A 44 -5.83 -0.71 25.72
C LEU A 44 -4.97 0.56 25.74
N VAL A 45 -5.54 1.71 25.34
CA VAL A 45 -4.86 3.02 25.36
C VAL A 45 -4.44 3.42 26.77
N PHE A 46 -5.23 3.04 27.77
CA PHE A 46 -4.90 3.25 29.18
C PHE A 46 -4.02 2.15 29.80
N GLY A 47 -3.55 1.18 29.00
CA GLY A 47 -2.53 0.20 29.37
C GLY A 47 -3.01 -0.90 30.32
N VAL A 48 -4.32 -1.17 30.32
CA VAL A 48 -5.00 -2.00 31.33
C VAL A 48 -5.26 -3.44 30.88
N ALA A 49 -5.38 -3.71 29.58
CA ALA A 49 -5.48 -5.09 29.07
C ALA A 49 -4.10 -5.59 28.62
N SER A 50 -3.58 -6.64 29.26
CA SER A 50 -2.31 -7.28 28.90
C SER A 50 -2.43 -8.36 27.81
N ASP A 51 -3.65 -8.69 27.37
CA ASP A 51 -3.88 -9.86 26.52
C ASP A 51 -4.99 -9.61 25.49
N TRP A 52 -4.61 -9.17 24.30
CA TRP A 52 -5.49 -8.87 23.17
C TRP A 52 -6.31 -10.11 22.73
N HIS A 53 -5.85 -11.33 23.05
CA HIS A 53 -6.50 -12.58 22.63
C HIS A 53 -7.73 -12.97 23.48
N LYS A 54 -7.92 -12.42 24.69
CA LYS A 54 -9.03 -12.85 25.57
C LYS A 54 -10.34 -12.07 25.36
N THR A 55 -10.31 -10.90 24.73
CA THR A 55 -11.50 -10.04 24.57
C THR A 55 -12.40 -10.43 23.38
N HIS A 56 -12.10 -11.52 22.67
CA HIS A 56 -12.91 -12.03 21.55
C HIS A 56 -13.68 -13.32 21.86
N VAL A 57 -13.81 -13.70 23.14
CA VAL A 57 -14.50 -14.95 23.54
C VAL A 57 -15.83 -14.66 24.24
N GLN A 58 -16.72 -13.91 23.60
CA GLN A 58 -18.12 -13.85 24.04
C GLN A 58 -19.07 -13.73 22.85
N GLY A 59 -19.05 -14.74 21.98
CA GLY A 59 -19.97 -14.86 20.87
C GLY A 59 -19.81 -16.18 20.11
N GLY A 60 -20.34 -17.27 20.68
CA GLY A 60 -20.61 -18.52 19.95
C GLY A 60 -19.48 -19.56 19.94
N LEU A 61 -19.63 -20.60 20.77
CA LEU A 61 -18.78 -21.79 20.80
C LEU A 61 -19.50 -22.92 20.04
N GLU A 62 -19.07 -23.22 18.81
CA GLU A 62 -19.27 -24.55 18.21
C GLU A 62 -17.92 -25.13 17.82
N HIS A 63 -17.69 -26.38 18.23
CA HIS A 63 -16.44 -27.10 18.12
C HIS A 63 -16.09 -27.43 16.66
N HIS A 64 -14.84 -27.20 16.23
CA HIS A 64 -14.20 -28.08 15.26
C HIS A 64 -12.73 -28.31 15.59
N ALA A 65 -12.42 -29.60 15.69
CA ALA A 65 -11.14 -30.20 16.00
C ALA A 65 -10.03 -29.86 14.98
N ASN A 66 -8.83 -29.75 15.53
CA ASN A 66 -7.51 -30.00 14.96
C ASN A 66 -7.43 -30.24 13.44
N GLY A 67 -7.36 -29.15 12.67
CA GLY A 67 -6.72 -29.13 11.37
C GLY A 67 -5.63 -28.07 11.43
N ARG A 68 -4.39 -28.40 11.05
CA ARG A 68 -3.37 -27.38 10.74
C ARG A 68 -3.87 -26.60 9.52
N LYS A 69 -4.75 -25.63 9.73
CA LYS A 69 -5.09 -24.66 8.71
C LYS A 69 -3.82 -23.84 8.47
N ARG A 70 -3.25 -23.99 7.28
CA ARG A 70 -2.44 -22.91 6.70
C ARG A 70 -3.23 -21.63 6.95
N ARG A 71 -2.63 -20.67 7.64
CA ARG A 71 -3.24 -19.36 7.80
C ARG A 71 -3.19 -18.74 6.41
N ASP A 72 -4.24 -18.97 5.63
CA ASP A 72 -4.54 -18.13 4.48
C ASP A 72 -4.87 -16.76 5.06
N HIS A 73 -3.83 -15.94 5.13
CA HIS A 73 -3.89 -14.52 5.45
C HIS A 73 -4.60 -13.81 4.28
N HIS A 74 -5.91 -14.00 4.18
CA HIS A 74 -6.77 -13.11 3.41
C HIS A 74 -6.90 -11.80 4.19
N HIS A 75 -5.84 -10.99 4.19
CA HIS A 75 -5.98 -9.58 4.50
C HIS A 75 -6.79 -8.97 3.35
N GLY A 76 -8.11 -8.89 3.54
CA GLY A 76 -8.93 -8.00 2.73
C GLY A 76 -8.43 -6.58 2.96
N HIS A 77 -7.51 -6.11 2.11
CA HIS A 77 -6.94 -4.78 2.23
C HIS A 77 -8.05 -3.76 2.01
N THR A 78 -8.50 -3.12 3.08
CA THR A 78 -9.48 -2.05 2.98
C THR A 78 -8.81 -0.80 2.41
N LEU A 79 -9.57 0.09 1.78
CA LEU A 79 -9.02 1.36 1.29
C LEU A 79 -8.34 2.18 2.42
N ALA A 80 -8.81 2.04 3.66
CA ALA A 80 -8.21 2.66 4.83
C ALA A 80 -6.81 2.09 5.16
N ASP A 81 -6.60 0.79 4.93
CA ASP A 81 -5.27 0.17 5.06
C ASP A 81 -4.31 0.69 3.99
N TYR A 82 -4.80 0.92 2.76
CA TYR A 82 -4.01 1.56 1.70
C TYR A 82 -3.66 3.02 2.03
N PHE A 83 -4.57 3.80 2.62
CA PHE A 83 -4.30 5.18 3.04
C PHE A 83 -3.28 5.30 4.17
N SER A 84 -3.32 4.40 5.14
CA SER A 84 -2.40 4.41 6.28
C SER A 84 -1.00 3.89 5.94
N THR A 85 -0.85 3.17 4.82
CA THR A 85 0.43 2.55 4.41
C THR A 85 0.96 3.17 3.11
N TYR A 86 0.47 2.72 1.96
CA TYR A 86 1.03 3.01 0.64
C TYR A 86 0.64 4.40 0.09
N LEU A 87 -0.37 5.04 0.65
CA LEU A 87 -0.84 6.38 0.24
C LEU A 87 -0.68 7.42 1.35
N SER A 88 0.18 7.15 2.34
CA SER A 88 0.48 8.06 3.47
C SER A 88 1.22 9.34 3.07
N TRP A 89 1.63 9.46 1.80
CA TRP A 89 2.24 10.65 1.22
C TRP A 89 1.22 11.69 0.74
N LEU A 90 -0.06 11.31 0.65
CA LEU A 90 -1.15 12.23 0.29
C LEU A 90 -1.46 13.18 1.45
N THR A 91 -1.83 14.41 1.12
CA THR A 91 -2.35 15.36 2.10
C THR A 91 -3.70 14.89 2.66
N GLN A 92 -4.12 15.45 3.80
CA GLN A 92 -5.42 15.11 4.37
C GLN A 92 -6.56 15.37 3.38
N ASP A 93 -6.55 16.53 2.71
CA ASP A 93 -7.56 16.89 1.71
C ASP A 93 -7.60 15.90 0.53
N GLN A 94 -6.44 15.45 0.04
CA GLN A 94 -6.35 14.45 -1.01
C GLN A 94 -6.91 13.09 -0.57
N GLN A 95 -6.64 12.69 0.69
CA GLN A 95 -7.20 11.46 1.25
C GLN A 95 -8.73 11.55 1.41
N GLU A 96 -9.25 12.70 1.84
CA GLU A 96 -10.68 12.95 1.93
C GLU A 96 -11.35 12.93 0.55
N GLU A 97 -10.71 13.49 -0.48
CA GLU A 97 -11.21 13.42 -1.86
C GLU A 97 -11.32 11.96 -2.35
N LEU A 98 -10.31 11.12 -2.09
CA LEU A 98 -10.37 9.70 -2.47
C LEU A 98 -11.41 8.91 -1.67
N LYS A 99 -11.65 9.26 -0.40
CA LYS A 99 -12.75 8.69 0.41
C LYS A 99 -14.10 9.04 -0.21
N LYS A 100 -14.30 10.31 -0.55
CA LYS A 100 -15.53 10.78 -1.20
C LYS A 100 -15.77 10.08 -2.54
N MET A 101 -14.74 9.90 -3.37
CA MET A 101 -14.86 9.12 -4.61
C MET A 101 -15.34 7.69 -4.34
N LYS A 102 -14.86 7.05 -3.27
CA LYS A 102 -15.33 5.71 -2.88
C LYS A 102 -16.81 5.72 -2.46
N GLU A 103 -17.23 6.71 -1.68
CA GLU A 103 -18.63 6.89 -1.25
C GLU A 103 -19.58 7.15 -2.43
N GLU A 104 -19.09 7.87 -3.44
CA GLU A 104 -19.79 8.10 -4.71
C GLU A 104 -19.80 6.87 -5.64
N ASN A 105 -19.31 5.71 -5.17
CA ASN A 105 -19.18 4.48 -5.95
C ASN A 105 -18.36 4.64 -7.24
N LYS A 106 -17.37 5.55 -7.23
CA LYS A 106 -16.41 5.67 -8.32
C LYS A 106 -15.69 4.36 -8.56
N THR A 107 -15.40 4.10 -9.82
CA THR A 107 -14.70 2.87 -10.20
C THR A 107 -13.30 2.88 -9.59
N PRO A 108 -12.75 1.70 -9.26
CA PRO A 108 -11.39 1.60 -8.76
C PRO A 108 -10.34 2.14 -9.75
N GLN A 109 -10.66 2.16 -11.05
CA GLN A 109 -9.82 2.80 -12.07
C GLN A 109 -9.83 4.32 -11.92
N GLU A 110 -10.99 4.96 -11.78
CA GLU A 110 -11.08 6.41 -11.52
C GLU A 110 -10.32 6.82 -10.25
N ILE A 111 -10.40 6.01 -9.19
CA ILE A 111 -9.65 6.24 -7.94
C ILE A 111 -8.14 6.11 -8.19
N GLN A 112 -7.69 5.08 -8.93
CA GLN A 112 -6.28 4.91 -9.29
C GLN A 112 -5.77 6.08 -10.14
N ASP A 113 -6.54 6.50 -11.14
CA ASP A 113 -6.20 7.63 -12.01
C ASP A 113 -6.04 8.92 -11.20
N LYS A 114 -6.91 9.12 -10.20
CA LYS A 114 -6.80 10.26 -9.28
C LYS A 114 -5.56 10.20 -8.40
N VAL A 115 -5.21 9.02 -7.86
CA VAL A 115 -3.96 8.82 -7.12
C VAL A 115 -2.75 9.17 -7.98
N PHE A 116 -2.73 8.74 -9.24
CA PHE A 116 -1.66 9.09 -10.16
C PHE A 116 -1.63 10.58 -10.53
N ALA A 117 -2.79 11.24 -10.62
CA ALA A 117 -2.83 12.68 -10.82
C ALA A 117 -2.18 13.45 -9.65
N PHE A 118 -2.43 13.02 -8.40
CA PHE A 118 -1.73 13.57 -7.24
C PHE A 118 -0.23 13.30 -7.26
N PHE A 119 0.17 12.12 -7.76
CA PHE A 119 1.57 11.75 -7.87
C PHE A 119 2.30 12.60 -8.92
N ASP A 120 1.66 12.82 -10.08
CA ASP A 120 2.23 13.62 -11.17
C ASP A 120 2.43 15.07 -10.71
N ALA A 121 1.49 15.61 -9.94
CA ALA A 121 1.57 16.94 -9.33
C ALA A 121 2.54 17.04 -8.14
N ALA A 122 2.96 15.91 -7.56
CA ALA A 122 3.95 15.92 -6.47
C ALA A 122 5.35 16.20 -7.01
N GLU A 123 6.17 16.87 -6.19
CA GLU A 123 7.55 17.23 -6.52
C GLU A 123 8.52 16.86 -5.40
N GLY A 124 9.81 16.87 -5.72
CA GLY A 124 10.90 16.68 -4.75
C GLY A 124 10.84 15.38 -3.94
N GLU A 125 11.03 15.52 -2.63
CA GLU A 125 11.05 14.39 -1.69
C GLU A 125 9.69 13.68 -1.61
N THR A 126 8.59 14.44 -1.67
CA THR A 126 7.23 13.89 -1.65
C THR A 126 7.00 12.96 -2.83
N LYS A 127 7.39 13.36 -4.05
CA LYS A 127 7.28 12.50 -5.24
C LYS A 127 8.12 11.23 -5.11
N THR A 128 9.32 11.35 -4.55
CA THR A 128 10.22 10.21 -4.35
C THR A 128 9.63 9.21 -3.35
N LYS A 129 9.14 9.71 -2.20
CA LYS A 129 8.48 8.90 -1.17
C LYS A 129 7.19 8.26 -1.70
N ALA A 130 6.40 9.01 -2.47
CA ALA A 130 5.19 8.51 -3.11
C ALA A 130 5.48 7.32 -4.03
N LEU A 131 6.50 7.45 -4.89
CA LEU A 131 6.91 6.38 -5.80
C LEU A 131 7.31 5.11 -5.04
N GLU A 132 8.10 5.23 -3.97
CA GLU A 132 8.53 4.08 -3.16
C GLU A 132 7.36 3.36 -2.51
N LEU A 133 6.45 4.13 -1.90
CA LEU A 133 5.28 3.59 -1.23
C LEU A 133 4.33 2.91 -2.22
N MET A 134 4.09 3.52 -3.39
CA MET A 134 3.28 2.92 -4.46
C MET A 134 3.91 1.63 -5.00
N GLN A 135 5.22 1.62 -5.25
CA GLN A 135 5.94 0.41 -5.65
C GLN A 135 5.88 -0.66 -4.54
N SER A 136 5.90 -0.27 -3.27
CA SER A 136 5.75 -1.21 -2.15
C SER A 136 4.35 -1.82 -2.12
N GLY A 137 3.31 -1.02 -2.32
CA GLY A 137 1.94 -1.51 -2.42
C GLY A 137 1.76 -2.52 -3.54
N CYS A 138 2.38 -2.27 -4.70
CA CYS A 138 2.38 -3.22 -5.81
C CYS A 138 3.08 -4.54 -5.50
N ARG A 139 4.19 -4.53 -4.73
CA ARG A 139 4.87 -5.77 -4.30
C ARG A 139 4.00 -6.59 -3.36
N GLU A 140 3.37 -5.94 -2.40
CA GLU A 140 2.51 -6.61 -1.42
C GLU A 140 1.23 -7.16 -2.06
N LEU A 141 0.63 -6.39 -2.97
CA LEU A 141 -0.49 -6.86 -3.78
C LEU A 141 -0.10 -8.09 -4.60
N LEU A 142 1.03 -8.02 -5.30
CA LEU A 142 1.51 -9.14 -6.11
C LEU A 142 1.78 -10.38 -5.25
N LYS A 143 2.42 -10.21 -4.08
CA LYS A 143 2.63 -11.28 -3.09
C LYS A 143 1.31 -11.93 -2.65
N SER A 144 0.24 -11.15 -2.45
CA SER A 144 -1.08 -11.68 -2.08
C SER A 144 -1.72 -12.51 -3.20
N ILE A 145 -1.40 -12.19 -4.46
CA ILE A 145 -1.93 -12.83 -5.66
C ILE A 145 -1.15 -14.11 -5.98
N VAL A 146 0.16 -13.99 -6.22
CA VAL A 146 1.01 -15.09 -6.74
C VAL A 146 1.69 -15.90 -5.63
N GLY A 147 1.61 -15.43 -4.38
CA GLY A 147 2.26 -16.05 -3.22
C GLY A 147 3.68 -15.52 -2.96
N GLU A 148 4.21 -15.87 -1.79
CA GLU A 148 5.52 -15.41 -1.31
C GLU A 148 6.70 -15.94 -2.13
N GLU A 149 6.62 -17.18 -2.60
CA GLU A 149 7.67 -17.82 -3.40
C GLU A 149 7.93 -17.07 -4.72
N LYS A 150 6.88 -16.87 -5.51
CA LYS A 150 6.92 -16.13 -6.78
C LYS A 150 7.27 -14.65 -6.57
N ALA A 151 6.79 -14.02 -5.49
CA ALA A 151 7.16 -12.65 -5.17
C ALA A 151 8.66 -12.51 -4.84
N ASN A 152 9.24 -13.50 -4.14
CA ASN A 152 10.67 -13.53 -3.86
C ASN A 152 11.51 -13.76 -5.13
N GLU A 153 11.03 -14.59 -6.06
CA GLU A 153 11.68 -14.78 -7.37
C GLU A 153 11.77 -13.46 -8.15
N LEU A 154 10.69 -12.68 -8.20
CA LEU A 154 10.70 -11.35 -8.84
C LEU A 154 11.61 -10.35 -8.13
N LYS A 155 11.68 -10.42 -6.81
CA LYS A 155 12.60 -9.60 -6.02
C LYS A 155 14.05 -9.93 -6.38
N GLN A 156 14.41 -11.22 -6.43
CA GLN A 156 15.74 -11.66 -6.83
C GLN A 156 16.07 -11.25 -8.27
N LEU A 157 15.12 -11.38 -9.19
CA LEU A 157 15.28 -10.96 -10.59
C LEU A 157 15.57 -9.45 -10.69
N LYS A 158 14.90 -8.63 -9.89
CA LYS A 158 15.19 -7.19 -9.79
C LYS A 158 16.59 -6.93 -9.20
N GLU A 159 16.96 -7.65 -8.15
CA GLU A 159 18.26 -7.50 -7.49
C GLU A 159 19.43 -7.98 -8.36
N SER A 160 19.21 -8.93 -9.26
CA SER A 160 20.19 -9.37 -10.25
C SER A 160 20.35 -8.41 -11.43
N GLY A 161 19.66 -7.26 -11.42
CA GLY A 161 19.77 -6.23 -12.44
C GLY A 161 18.95 -6.46 -13.70
N ALA A 162 17.94 -7.34 -13.66
CA ALA A 162 17.05 -7.55 -14.79
C ALA A 162 16.33 -6.25 -15.18
N SER A 163 16.02 -6.12 -16.47
CA SER A 163 15.30 -4.95 -16.96
C SER A 163 13.87 -4.93 -16.40
N THR A 164 13.25 -3.75 -16.40
CA THR A 164 11.82 -3.63 -16.07
C THR A 164 10.92 -4.46 -16.98
N ASP A 165 11.34 -4.67 -18.24
CA ASP A 165 10.60 -5.48 -19.20
C ASP A 165 10.70 -6.97 -18.90
N ASP A 166 11.87 -7.46 -18.48
CA ASP A 166 12.05 -8.85 -18.04
C ASP A 166 11.22 -9.15 -16.80
N ILE A 167 11.23 -8.25 -15.81
CA ILE A 167 10.41 -8.35 -14.61
C ILE A 167 8.93 -8.37 -14.99
N HIS A 168 8.51 -7.50 -15.90
CA HIS A 168 7.11 -7.44 -16.35
C HIS A 168 6.70 -8.71 -17.11
N ALA A 169 7.56 -9.25 -17.97
CA ALA A 169 7.31 -10.53 -18.63
C ALA A 169 7.13 -11.65 -17.59
N LYS A 170 7.99 -11.70 -16.57
CA LYS A 170 7.90 -12.70 -15.51
C LYS A 170 6.64 -12.57 -14.66
N VAL A 171 6.23 -11.34 -14.33
CA VAL A 171 4.94 -11.07 -13.67
C VAL A 171 3.77 -11.58 -14.52
N LYS A 172 3.82 -11.37 -15.84
CA LYS A 172 2.77 -11.83 -16.76
C LYS A 172 2.66 -13.35 -16.78
N GLU A 173 3.78 -14.07 -16.82
CA GLU A 173 3.80 -15.54 -16.68
C GLU A 173 3.09 -15.97 -15.39
N PHE A 174 3.46 -15.37 -14.25
CA PHE A 174 2.84 -15.72 -12.97
C PHE A 174 1.36 -15.42 -12.92
N ILE A 175 0.89 -14.34 -13.57
CA ILE A 175 -0.53 -14.01 -13.65
C ILE A 175 -1.28 -15.04 -14.51
N THR A 176 -0.69 -15.53 -15.60
CA THR A 176 -1.33 -16.56 -16.44
C THR A 176 -1.49 -17.91 -15.76
N GLU A 177 -0.67 -18.19 -14.75
CA GLU A 177 -0.76 -19.41 -13.93
C GLU A 177 -1.79 -19.30 -12.79
N ILE A 178 -2.40 -18.13 -12.56
CA ILE A 178 -3.44 -17.95 -11.54
C ILE A 178 -4.71 -18.67 -11.97
N THR A 179 -5.15 -19.62 -11.16
CA THR A 179 -6.40 -20.36 -11.36
C THR A 179 -7.59 -19.76 -10.59
N ASP A 180 -7.32 -18.94 -9.57
CA ASP A 180 -8.34 -18.27 -8.76
C ASP A 180 -8.91 -17.05 -9.53
N PRO A 181 -10.22 -17.06 -9.88
CA PRO A 181 -10.82 -15.99 -10.67
C PRO A 181 -10.77 -14.62 -10.00
N HIS A 182 -10.89 -14.57 -8.67
CA HIS A 182 -10.88 -13.32 -7.91
C HIS A 182 -9.46 -12.73 -7.87
N LYS A 183 -8.43 -13.56 -7.67
CA LYS A 183 -7.03 -13.12 -7.76
C LYS A 183 -6.67 -12.65 -9.17
N LEU A 184 -7.19 -13.32 -10.20
CA LEU A 184 -6.99 -12.92 -11.59
C LEU A 184 -7.64 -11.57 -11.88
N GLU A 185 -8.87 -11.35 -11.41
CA GLU A 185 -9.57 -10.07 -11.54
C GLU A 185 -8.78 -8.92 -10.87
N ILE A 186 -8.29 -9.16 -9.65
CA ILE A 186 -7.42 -8.20 -8.94
C ILE A 186 -6.16 -7.92 -9.75
N ALA A 187 -5.47 -8.96 -10.24
CA ALA A 187 -4.27 -8.79 -11.06
C ALA A 187 -4.56 -7.92 -12.30
N GLN A 188 -5.65 -8.20 -13.01
CA GLN A 188 -6.04 -7.46 -14.21
C GLN A 188 -6.37 -5.99 -13.92
N LYS A 189 -6.98 -5.73 -12.78
CA LYS A 189 -7.41 -4.40 -12.33
C LYS A 189 -6.27 -3.48 -11.90
N TYR A 190 -5.19 -4.05 -11.36
CA TYR A 190 -4.06 -3.28 -10.82
C TYR A 190 -2.78 -3.37 -11.67
N GLN A 191 -2.71 -4.27 -12.66
CA GLN A 191 -1.53 -4.44 -13.52
C GLN A 191 -1.09 -3.13 -14.18
N GLY A 192 -2.04 -2.32 -14.68
CA GLY A 192 -1.73 -1.07 -15.38
C GLY A 192 -1.07 -0.04 -14.46
N GLY A 193 -1.65 0.15 -13.27
CA GLY A 193 -1.10 1.04 -12.25
C GLY A 193 0.28 0.56 -11.77
N CYS A 194 0.43 -0.73 -11.49
CA CYS A 194 1.71 -1.26 -11.05
C CYS A 194 2.80 -1.21 -12.12
N LYS A 195 2.45 -1.49 -13.38
CA LYS A 195 3.37 -1.30 -14.52
C LYS A 195 3.85 0.14 -14.57
N ARG A 196 2.93 1.12 -14.52
CA ARG A 196 3.28 2.55 -14.50
C ARG A 196 4.21 2.91 -13.34
N ALA A 197 3.90 2.46 -12.12
CA ALA A 197 4.70 2.74 -10.93
C ALA A 197 6.14 2.20 -11.03
N PHE A 198 6.35 1.06 -11.69
CA PHE A 198 7.69 0.50 -11.91
C PHE A 198 8.41 1.05 -13.14
N SER A 199 7.69 1.56 -14.14
CA SER A 199 8.29 2.24 -15.30
C SER A 199 8.86 3.63 -14.95
N ILE A 200 8.38 4.24 -13.87
CA ILE A 200 8.94 5.51 -13.40
C ILE A 200 10.30 5.23 -12.76
N GLN A 201 11.36 5.67 -13.42
CA GLN A 201 12.71 5.59 -12.89
C GLN A 201 12.80 6.42 -11.60
N SER A 202 13.16 5.77 -10.49
CA SER A 202 13.51 6.52 -9.30
C SER A 202 14.79 7.29 -9.59
N SER A 203 14.75 8.62 -9.42
CA SER A 203 15.85 9.57 -9.73
C SER A 203 17.18 9.24 -9.00
N ARG A 204 17.21 8.22 -8.14
CA ARG A 204 18.38 7.79 -7.37
C ARG A 204 19.46 7.07 -8.19
N LYS A 205 19.25 6.78 -9.48
CA LYS A 205 20.31 6.22 -10.35
C LYS A 205 21.06 7.26 -11.20
N ARG A 206 21.01 8.56 -10.85
CA ARG A 206 21.96 9.58 -11.38
C ARG A 206 23.12 9.87 -10.43
N ARG A 207 23.69 8.84 -9.83
CA ARG A 207 24.97 8.97 -9.13
C ARG A 207 25.81 7.67 -9.19
N HIS A 208 25.89 7.06 -10.37
CA HIS A 208 27.03 6.28 -10.89
C HIS A 208 26.57 5.49 -12.11
N GLU A 209 26.88 6.02 -13.29
CA GLU A 209 27.14 5.35 -14.58
C GLU A 209 27.02 6.44 -15.65
N HIS A 210 28.13 7.15 -15.89
CA HIS A 210 28.41 7.69 -17.22
C HIS A 210 28.47 6.47 -18.13
N HIS A 211 27.47 6.29 -18.98
CA HIS A 211 27.63 5.49 -20.19
C HIS A 211 27.84 6.52 -21.30
N ASP A 212 29.12 6.74 -21.57
CA ASP A 212 29.63 7.59 -22.63
C ASP A 212 29.34 6.94 -23.99
N ASP A 213 28.15 7.15 -24.54
CA ASP A 213 27.87 6.86 -25.95
C ASP A 213 27.38 8.09 -26.74
N ASP A 214 27.15 9.23 -26.07
CA ASP A 214 26.75 10.50 -26.70
C ASP A 214 27.94 11.40 -27.08
N ASP A 215 29.18 11.00 -26.76
CA ASP A 215 30.39 11.80 -27.03
C ASP A 215 31.07 11.43 -28.37
N THR A 216 30.45 10.58 -29.18
CA THR A 216 30.92 10.31 -30.55
C THR A 216 30.24 11.26 -31.52
N LEU A 217 31.04 11.86 -32.42
CA LEU A 217 30.53 12.74 -33.49
C LEU A 217 29.42 12.04 -34.31
N GLU A 218 29.54 10.72 -34.48
CA GLU A 218 28.57 9.90 -35.18
C GLU A 218 27.21 9.82 -34.45
N GLY A 219 27.21 9.63 -33.13
CA GLY A 219 25.98 9.64 -32.31
C GLY A 219 25.26 10.98 -32.35
N PHE A 220 26.01 12.09 -32.28
CA PHE A 220 25.45 13.44 -32.38
C PHE A 220 24.80 13.71 -33.75
N VAL A 221 25.47 13.33 -34.85
CA VAL A 221 24.96 13.52 -36.21
C VAL A 221 23.70 12.68 -36.47
N GLN A 222 23.61 11.48 -35.89
CA GLN A 222 22.43 10.63 -36.04
C GLN A 222 21.23 11.15 -35.23
N ASN A 223 21.45 11.52 -33.97
CA ASN A 223 20.36 11.79 -33.03
C ASN A 223 19.89 13.25 -33.02
N HIS A 224 20.79 14.22 -33.27
CA HIS A 224 20.48 15.64 -33.12
C HIS A 224 20.33 16.39 -34.44
N LEU A 225 20.93 15.88 -35.53
CA LEU A 225 20.83 16.49 -36.86
C LEU A 225 19.77 15.80 -37.74
N LEU A 226 18.60 15.49 -37.16
CA LEU A 226 17.48 14.82 -37.84
C LEU A 226 16.91 15.59 -39.05
N TRP A 227 17.22 16.88 -39.16
CA TRP A 227 16.77 17.77 -40.23
C TRP A 227 17.69 17.81 -41.45
N LEU A 228 18.87 17.18 -41.40
CA LEU A 228 19.78 17.05 -42.54
C LEU A 228 19.46 15.82 -43.38
N THR A 229 19.65 15.93 -44.69
CA THR A 229 19.55 14.78 -45.60
C THR A 229 20.77 13.86 -45.46
N PRO A 230 20.67 12.56 -45.77
CA PRO A 230 21.77 11.60 -45.60
C PRO A 230 23.08 12.05 -46.27
N LYS A 231 22.98 12.63 -47.48
CA LYS A 231 24.13 13.14 -48.23
C LYS A 231 24.82 14.32 -47.52
N GLN A 232 24.07 15.16 -46.82
CA GLN A 232 24.63 16.27 -46.02
C GLN A 232 25.26 15.80 -44.71
N LYS A 233 24.86 14.63 -44.20
CA LYS A 233 25.45 14.02 -42.99
C LYS A 233 26.80 13.36 -43.26
N GLU A 234 27.03 12.88 -44.49
CA GLU A 234 28.31 12.29 -44.93
C GLU A 234 29.41 13.34 -45.20
N GLU A 235 29.04 14.63 -45.27
CA GLU A 235 29.97 15.75 -45.51
C GLU A 235 30.42 16.47 -44.22
N ILE A 236 29.98 16.00 -43.04
CA ILE A 236 30.34 16.49 -41.69
C ILE A 236 31.36 15.57 -41.04
#